data_AF-A0A3M1H7S3-F1
#
_entry.id   AF-A0A3M1H7S3-F1
#
_cell.length_a   1.000
_cell.length_b   1.000
_cell.length_c   1.000
_cell.angle_alpha   90.00
_cell.angle_beta   90.00
_cell.angle_gamma   90.00
#
_symmetry.space_group_name_H-M   'P 1'
#
loop_
_entity.id
_entity.type
_entity.pdbx_description
1 polymer ?
#
loop_
_entity_poly.entity_id
_entity_poly.type
_entity_poly.pdbx_seq_one_letter_code
_entity_poly.pdbx_strand_id
1 'polypeptide(L)'
;MYQRYIKKNGQELGPYWYHSFKTRDGKVKSVYLGSDEESAKLKLEQLRIERAELRREEDLKIARLEELKMKLRRPTDEKTQEELLAEMEEIKALLNLPN
;
A
#
# COMPACT_ATOMS: atom_id res chain seq x y z
N MET A 1 12.34 13.99 -1.31
CA MET A 1 11.87 14.75 -0.14
C MET A 1 12.00 16.23 -0.47
N TYR A 2 11.16 17.10 0.08
CA TYR A 2 11.26 18.55 -0.12
C TYR A 2 10.90 19.29 1.16
N GLN A 3 11.42 20.50 1.30
CA GLN A 3 11.13 21.39 2.43
C GLN A 3 10.02 22.38 2.09
N ARG A 4 9.26 22.77 3.11
CA ARG A 4 8.26 23.85 3.06
C ARG A 4 8.38 24.73 4.28
N TYR A 5 8.16 26.01 4.05
CA TYR A 5 7.97 27.00 5.10
C TYR A 5 6.51 27.46 5.09
N ILE A 6 5.97 27.75 6.26
CA ILE A 6 4.59 28.16 6.45
C ILE A 6 4.60 29.57 7.03
N LYS A 7 3.83 30.49 6.43
CA LYS A 7 3.63 31.82 7.01
C LYS A 7 2.48 31.78 8.02
N LYS A 8 2.75 32.21 9.24
CA LYS A 8 1.74 32.39 10.30
C LYS A 8 1.97 33.74 10.96
N ASN A 9 0.94 34.61 10.97
CA ASN A 9 1.01 35.96 11.55
C ASN A 9 2.21 36.80 11.06
N GLY A 10 2.52 36.71 9.76
CA GLY A 10 3.65 37.43 9.17
C GLY A 10 5.04 36.83 9.46
N GLN A 11 5.14 35.82 10.33
CA GLN A 11 6.36 35.08 10.59
C GLN A 11 6.45 33.82 9.74
N GLU A 12 7.65 33.50 9.28
CA GLU A 12 7.94 32.27 8.54
C GLU A 12 8.35 31.16 9.51
N LEU A 13 7.61 30.05 9.51
CA LEU A 13 7.84 28.88 10.35
C LEU A 13 8.32 27.71 9.51
N GLY A 14 9.36 27.01 9.97
CA GLY A 14 9.95 25.87 9.29
C GLY A 14 11.47 25.82 9.48
N PRO A 15 12.18 24.95 8.73
CA PRO A 15 11.67 24.12 7.64
C PRO A 15 10.81 22.93 8.10
N TYR A 16 9.85 22.53 7.26
CA TYR A 16 9.07 21.32 7.41
C TYR A 16 9.30 20.39 6.22
N TRP A 17 9.59 19.13 6.50
CA TRP A 17 9.92 18.13 5.50
C TRP A 17 8.71 17.33 5.07
N TYR A 18 8.59 17.14 3.76
CA TYR A 18 7.50 16.40 3.14
C TYR A 18 8.03 15.43 2.07
N HIS A 19 7.26 14.37 1.83
CA HIS A 19 7.47 13.48 0.69
C HIS A 19 6.16 13.29 -0.08
N SER A 20 6.24 13.53 -1.40
CA SER A 20 5.14 13.23 -2.32
C SER A 20 5.33 11.88 -2.97
N PHE A 21 4.24 11.15 -3.13
CA PHE A 21 4.20 9.92 -3.90
C PHE A 21 2.92 9.82 -4.72
N LYS A 22 3.00 9.06 -5.82
CA LYS A 22 1.84 8.73 -6.64
C LYS A 22 1.12 7.51 -6.06
N THR A 23 -0.19 7.60 -5.95
CA THR A 23 -1.07 6.48 -5.64
C THR A 23 -1.37 5.67 -6.90
N ARG A 24 -1.97 4.47 -6.75
CA ARG A 24 -2.32 3.62 -7.91
C ARG A 24 -3.36 4.25 -8.83
N ASP A 25 -4.30 5.01 -8.27
CA ASP A 25 -5.26 5.84 -9.00
C ASP A 25 -4.64 7.08 -9.65
N GLY A 26 -3.30 7.21 -9.61
CA GLY A 26 -2.55 8.25 -10.29
C GLY A 26 -2.52 9.61 -9.58
N LYS A 27 -3.21 9.74 -8.44
CA LYS A 27 -3.20 10.97 -7.63
C LYS A 27 -1.86 11.13 -6.91
N VAL A 28 -1.46 12.38 -6.68
CA VAL A 28 -0.28 12.69 -5.88
C VAL A 28 -0.73 13.00 -4.46
N LYS A 29 -0.18 12.27 -3.48
CA LYS A 29 -0.35 12.56 -2.05
C LYS A 29 0.97 12.98 -1.46
N SER A 30 0.91 13.88 -0.48
CA SER A 30 2.08 14.33 0.29
C SER A 30 1.94 13.92 1.74
N VAL A 31 3.04 13.45 2.33
CA VAL A 31 3.12 13.06 3.74
C VAL A 31 4.12 13.96 4.45
N TYR A 32 3.75 14.42 5.65
CA TYR A 32 4.61 15.19 6.53
C TYR A 32 5.60 14.27 7.25
N LEU A 33 6.88 14.60 7.15
CA LEU A 33 7.98 13.82 7.71
C LEU A 33 8.53 14.38 9.03
N GLY A 34 8.33 15.67 9.30
CA GLY A 34 8.85 16.32 10.51
C GLY A 34 9.46 17.70 10.23
N SER A 35 9.90 18.39 11.27
CA SER A 35 10.66 19.65 11.18
C SER A 35 12.17 19.44 11.25
N ASP A 36 12.62 18.28 11.72
CA ASP A 36 14.02 17.88 11.77
C ASP A 36 14.39 17.03 10.53
N GLU A 37 15.54 17.31 9.92
CA GLU A 37 15.94 16.66 8.66
C GLU A 37 16.37 15.20 8.86
N GLU A 38 17.14 14.89 9.90
CA GLU A 38 17.62 13.53 10.15
C GLU A 38 16.46 12.60 10.51
N SER A 39 15.58 13.06 11.38
CA SER A 39 14.34 12.36 11.73
C SER A 39 13.45 12.17 10.50
N ALA A 40 13.35 13.17 9.63
CA ALA A 40 12.58 13.06 8.39
C ALA A 40 13.16 12.03 7.41
N LYS A 41 14.49 11.92 7.31
CA LYS A 41 15.16 10.89 6.50
C LYS A 41 14.86 9.49 7.03
N LEU A 42 14.98 9.28 8.34
CA LEU A 42 14.67 8.00 8.99
C LEU A 42 13.21 7.60 8.77
N LYS A 43 12.28 8.55 8.97
CA LYS A 43 10.85 8.31 8.75
C LYS A 43 10.53 8.01 7.29
N LEU A 44 11.19 8.69 6.35
CA LEU A 44 11.04 8.40 4.92
C LEU A 44 11.47 6.97 4.59
N GLU A 45 12.57 6.51 5.16
CA GLU A 45 13.08 5.17 4.91
C GLU A 45 12.17 4.09 5.50
N GLN A 46 11.68 4.30 6.73
CA GLN A 46 10.67 3.42 7.33
C GLN A 46 9.41 3.31 6.45
N LEU A 47 8.89 4.44 5.94
CA LEU A 47 7.74 4.45 5.04
C LEU A 47 8.00 3.70 3.72
N ARG A 48 9.24 3.68 3.23
CA ARG A 48 9.61 2.93 2.03
C ARG A 48 9.63 1.43 2.30
N ILE A 49 10.20 1.02 3.42
CA ILE A 49 10.24 -0.39 3.85
C ILE A 49 8.83 -0.92 4.05
N GLU A 50 8.01 -0.23 4.86
CA GLU A 50 6.61 -0.61 5.11
C GLU A 50 5.83 -0.73 3.80
N ARG A 51 6.03 0.22 2.87
CA ARG A 51 5.36 0.18 1.57
C ARG A 51 5.86 -0.96 0.66
N ALA A 52 7.14 -1.33 0.75
CA ALA A 52 7.69 -2.46 0.03
C ALA A 52 7.15 -3.79 0.58
N GLU A 53 7.03 -3.92 1.90
CA GLU A 53 6.43 -5.07 2.57
C GLU A 53 4.95 -5.22 2.20
N LEU A 54 4.17 -4.14 2.26
CA LEU A 54 2.77 -4.14 1.83
C LEU A 54 2.61 -4.56 0.36
N ARG A 55 3.49 -4.07 -0.52
CA ARG A 55 3.48 -4.50 -1.94
C ARG A 55 3.79 -5.98 -2.09
N ARG A 56 4.79 -6.48 -1.35
CA ARG A 56 5.16 -7.90 -1.39
C ARG A 56 4.02 -8.78 -0.88
N GLU A 57 3.38 -8.40 0.21
CA GLU A 57 2.22 -9.11 0.75
C GLU A 57 1.06 -9.13 -0.26
N GLU A 58 0.84 -8.00 -0.95
CA GLU A 58 -0.15 -7.91 -2.02
C GLU A 58 0.17 -8.83 -3.20
N ASP A 59 1.43 -8.83 -3.67
CA ASP A 59 1.90 -9.68 -4.76
C ASP A 59 1.73 -11.18 -4.41
N LEU A 60 1.99 -11.56 -3.16
CA LEU A 60 1.76 -12.93 -2.67
C LEU A 60 0.28 -13.31 -2.69
N LYS A 61 -0.62 -12.41 -2.27
CA LYS A 61 -2.07 -12.62 -2.32
C LYS A 61 -2.56 -12.77 -3.76
N ILE A 62 -2.04 -11.97 -4.69
CA ILE A 62 -2.34 -12.07 -6.12
C ILE A 62 -1.88 -13.42 -6.67
N ALA A 63 -0.64 -13.84 -6.38
CA ALA A 63 -0.13 -15.14 -6.81
C ALA A 63 -0.97 -16.30 -6.26
N ARG A 64 -1.41 -16.22 -4.99
CA ARG A 64 -2.31 -17.21 -4.39
C ARG A 64 -3.66 -17.24 -5.10
N LEU A 65 -4.23 -16.08 -5.43
CA LEU A 65 -5.47 -15.98 -6.18
C LEU A 65 -5.35 -16.64 -7.57
N GLU A 66 -4.22 -16.46 -8.26
CA GLU A 66 -3.94 -17.13 -9.53
C GLU A 66 -3.84 -18.65 -9.39
N GLU A 67 -3.18 -19.13 -8.34
CA GLU A 67 -3.08 -20.55 -8.02
C GLU A 67 -4.48 -21.16 -7.78
N LEU A 68 -5.33 -20.50 -6.98
CA LEU A 68 -6.70 -20.95 -6.72
C LEU A 68 -7.54 -20.99 -8.00
N LYS A 69 -7.42 -19.96 -8.86
CA LYS A 69 -8.05 -19.96 -10.19
C LYS A 69 -7.60 -21.13 -11.06
N MET A 70 -6.34 -21.54 -10.99
CA MET A 70 -5.86 -22.72 -11.73
C MET A 70 -6.41 -24.03 -11.17
N LYS A 71 -6.56 -24.14 -9.83
CA LYS A 71 -7.15 -25.31 -9.18
C LYS A 71 -8.62 -25.48 -9.55
N LEU A 72 -9.39 -24.38 -9.57
CA LEU A 72 -10.80 -24.39 -9.99
C LEU A 72 -11.01 -24.80 -11.45
N ARG A 73 -10.00 -24.69 -12.32
CA ARG A 73 -10.10 -25.18 -13.71
C ARG A 73 -9.99 -26.70 -13.81
N ARG A 74 -9.55 -27.40 -12.76
CA ARG A 74 -9.43 -28.84 -12.74
C ARG A 74 -10.76 -29.46 -12.27
N PRO A 75 -11.10 -30.68 -12.73
CA PRO A 75 -12.23 -31.40 -12.17
C PRO A 75 -11.96 -31.70 -10.69
N THR A 76 -12.82 -31.19 -9.81
CA THR A 76 -12.81 -31.42 -8.36
C THR A 76 -14.23 -31.68 -7.89
N ASP A 77 -14.40 -32.24 -6.70
CA ASP A 77 -15.71 -32.35 -6.06
C ASP A 77 -16.26 -30.98 -5.63
N GLU A 78 -17.57 -30.91 -5.46
CA GLU A 78 -18.32 -29.68 -5.16
C GLU A 78 -17.85 -29.02 -3.85
N LYS A 79 -17.57 -29.82 -2.82
CA LYS A 79 -17.07 -29.33 -1.53
C LYS A 79 -15.70 -28.66 -1.68
N THR A 80 -14.77 -29.30 -2.38
CA THR A 80 -13.46 -28.71 -2.67
C THR A 80 -13.61 -27.43 -3.50
N GLN A 81 -14.56 -27.39 -4.43
CA GLN A 81 -14.83 -26.20 -5.25
C GLN A 81 -15.35 -25.03 -4.39
N GLU A 82 -16.26 -25.27 -3.45
CA GLU A 82 -16.78 -24.26 -2.52
C GLU A 82 -15.67 -23.70 -1.62
N GLU A 83 -14.81 -24.56 -1.07
CA GLU A 83 -13.68 -24.14 -0.22
C GLU A 83 -12.69 -23.23 -0.99
N LEU A 84 -12.37 -23.58 -2.24
CA LEU A 84 -11.51 -22.76 -3.10
C LEU A 84 -12.14 -21.40 -3.43
N LEU A 85 -13.46 -21.36 -3.68
CA LEU A 85 -14.19 -20.12 -3.94
C LEU A 85 -14.26 -19.22 -2.70
N ALA A 86 -14.50 -19.80 -1.52
CA ALA A 86 -14.49 -19.06 -0.26
C ALA A 86 -13.13 -18.40 0.01
N GLU A 87 -12.04 -19.15 -0.17
CA GLU A 87 -10.68 -18.60 0.00
C GLU A 87 -10.39 -17.48 -1.02
N MET A 88 -10.86 -17.63 -2.27
CA MET A 88 -10.73 -16.57 -3.27
C MET A 88 -11.47 -15.29 -2.90
N GLU A 89 -12.69 -15.39 -2.36
CA GLU A 89 -13.49 -14.24 -1.93
C GLU A 89 -12.83 -13.52 -0.73
N GLU A 90 -12.29 -14.26 0.23
CA GLU A 90 -11.52 -13.66 1.34
C GLU A 90 -10.31 -12.88 0.82
N ILE A 91 -9.54 -13.45 -0.11
CA ILE A 91 -8.37 -12.78 -0.69
C ILE A 91 -8.78 -11.53 -1.49
N LYS A 92 -9.85 -11.60 -2.29
CA LYS A 92 -10.37 -10.43 -3.02
C LYS A 92 -10.80 -9.31 -2.08
N ALA A 93 -11.47 -9.64 -0.97
CA ALA A 93 -11.87 -8.68 0.05
C ALA A 93 -10.65 -7.98 0.67
N LEU A 94 -9.60 -8.74 1.01
CA LEU A 94 -8.34 -8.20 1.54
C LEU A 94 -7.61 -7.28 0.54
N LEU A 95 -7.77 -7.53 -0.77
CA LEU A 95 -7.18 -6.72 -1.83
C LEU A 95 -8.06 -5.52 -2.26
N ASN A 96 -9.26 -5.36 -1.69
CA ASN A 96 -10.28 -4.40 -2.14
C ASN A 96 -10.58 -4.52 -3.65
N LEU A 97 -10.53 -5.73 -4.21
CA LEU A 97 -10.87 -5.96 -5.61
C LEU A 97 -12.40 -5.99 -5.78
N PRO A 98 -12.96 -5.43 -6.86
CA PRO A 98 -14.38 -5.57 -7.15
C PRO A 98 -14.73 -7.04 -7.43
N ASN A 99 -15.93 -7.45 -6.99
CA ASN A 99 -16.48 -8.78 -7.18
C ASN A 99 -16.83 -9.08 -8.64
#